data_AF-A0A368JND1-F1
#
_entry.id   AF-A0A368JND1-F1
#
_cell.length_a   1.000
_cell.length_b   1.000
_cell.length_c   1.000
_cell.angle_alpha   90.00
_cell.angle_beta   90.00
_cell.angle_gamma   90.00
#
_symmetry.space_group_name_H-M   'P 1'
#
loop_
_entity.id
_entity.type
_entity.pdbx_description
1 polymer ?
#
loop_
_entity_poly.entity_id
_entity_poly.type
_entity_poly.pdbx_seq_one_letter_code
_entity_poly.pdbx_strand_id
1 'polypeptide(L)'
;MVESNGLFETIKTLFYLLSRIKLLVAACKATEENELYINNIKLNENYNYLPFGRIIIGTGSAHIIIMLCAFLDEYSSEFVHTKYPQYSKRIDKVRKSLKPVIKRINSWSGLRDYRNQVLAHNLRIKNGESLFLIGKEHSYKVPTTINELTLISELLSIIYLSIGITFPEILSVVFSTGTVKEKIKFEKSEVAIDVEKEIREIRTQVNKILRSCDSSDPN
;
A
#
# COMPACT_ATOMS: atom_id res chain seq x y z
N MET A 1 -12.35 32.22 -9.92
CA MET A 1 -11.01 31.89 -10.44
C MET A 1 -10.68 30.48 -10.02
N VAL A 2 -10.65 29.54 -10.97
CA VAL A 2 -10.65 28.07 -10.76
C VAL A 2 -9.25 27.46 -10.98
N GLU A 3 -8.19 28.29 -11.00
CA GLU A 3 -6.84 27.88 -11.43
C GLU A 3 -5.92 27.35 -10.31
N SER A 4 -6.39 27.20 -9.07
CA SER A 4 -5.57 26.72 -7.93
C SER A 4 -5.83 25.27 -7.51
N ASN A 5 -6.71 24.52 -8.19
CA ASN A 5 -7.19 23.24 -7.65
C ASN A 5 -6.21 22.06 -7.86
N GLY A 6 -5.40 22.08 -8.92
CA GLY A 6 -4.55 20.93 -9.28
C GLY A 6 -3.40 20.66 -8.30
N LEU A 7 -2.60 21.68 -7.96
CA LEU A 7 -1.50 21.53 -7.00
C LEU A 7 -2.02 21.16 -5.61
N PHE A 8 -3.18 21.73 -5.26
CA PHE A 8 -3.85 21.44 -4.01
C PHE A 8 -4.21 19.96 -3.88
N GLU A 9 -4.85 19.37 -4.90
CA GLU A 9 -5.19 17.94 -4.89
C GLU A 9 -3.94 17.04 -4.85
N THR A 10 -2.86 17.39 -5.54
CA THR A 10 -1.59 16.63 -5.46
C THR A 10 -0.98 16.65 -4.07
N ILE A 11 -0.90 17.83 -3.42
CA ILE A 11 -0.39 17.90 -2.05
C ILE A 11 -1.32 17.18 -1.07
N LYS A 12 -2.65 17.29 -1.26
CA LYS A 12 -3.62 16.54 -0.48
C LYS A 12 -3.41 15.03 -0.63
N THR A 13 -3.17 14.53 -1.84
CA THR A 13 -2.87 13.12 -2.11
C THR A 13 -1.60 12.68 -1.39
N LEU A 14 -0.51 13.44 -1.48
CA LEU A 14 0.73 13.17 -0.75
C LEU A 14 0.50 13.08 0.76
N PHE A 15 -0.27 14.02 1.32
CA PHE A 15 -0.53 14.09 2.76
C PHE A 15 -1.44 12.97 3.23
N TYR A 16 -2.44 12.60 2.42
CA TYR A 16 -3.26 11.43 2.64
C TYR A 16 -2.42 10.15 2.67
N LEU A 17 -1.57 9.92 1.66
CA LEU A 17 -0.68 8.76 1.61
C LEU A 17 0.25 8.69 2.82
N LEU A 18 0.85 9.82 3.21
CA LEU A 18 1.66 9.90 4.44
C LEU A 18 0.86 9.52 5.68
N SER A 19 -0.33 10.10 5.89
CA SER A 19 -1.13 9.82 7.09
C SER A 19 -1.46 8.33 7.23
N ARG A 20 -1.74 7.65 6.10
CA ARG A 20 -1.97 6.21 6.04
C ARG A 20 -0.71 5.41 6.38
N ILE A 21 0.44 5.81 5.86
CA ILE A 21 1.73 5.20 6.21
C ILE A 21 1.99 5.34 7.71
N LYS A 22 1.85 6.55 8.29
CA LYS A 22 2.06 6.78 9.73
C LYS A 22 1.15 5.91 10.59
N LEU A 23 -0.13 5.80 10.22
CA LEU A 23 -1.08 4.95 10.93
C LEU A 23 -0.65 3.48 10.92
N LEU A 24 -0.25 2.96 9.76
CA LEU A 24 0.20 1.57 9.64
C LEU A 24 1.51 1.32 10.39
N VAL A 25 2.46 2.26 10.35
CA VAL A 25 3.70 2.17 11.13
C VAL A 25 3.39 2.14 12.63
N ALA A 26 2.49 3.01 13.11
CA ALA A 26 2.07 3.02 14.50
C ALA A 26 1.40 1.69 14.91
N ALA A 27 0.56 1.11 14.05
CA ALA A 27 -0.05 -0.20 14.30
C ALA A 27 0.98 -1.33 14.35
N CYS A 28 1.97 -1.33 13.44
CA CYS A 28 3.05 -2.32 13.44
C CYS A 28 3.93 -2.19 14.69
N LYS A 29 4.25 -0.97 15.11
CA LYS A 29 5.01 -0.70 16.33
C LYS A 29 4.25 -1.13 17.58
N ALA A 30 2.97 -0.76 17.70
CA ALA A 30 2.12 -1.22 18.81
C ALA A 30 2.01 -2.75 18.84
N THR A 31 2.04 -3.41 17.67
CA THR A 31 2.05 -4.87 17.58
C THR A 31 3.34 -5.47 18.15
N GLU A 32 4.50 -4.91 17.79
CA GLU A 32 5.81 -5.32 18.30
C GLU A 32 5.92 -5.08 19.82
N GLU A 33 5.48 -3.91 20.30
CA GLU A 33 5.50 -3.56 21.74
C GLU A 33 4.59 -4.46 22.60
N ASN A 34 3.59 -5.11 21.98
CA ASN A 34 2.63 -5.98 22.66
C ASN A 34 2.73 -7.44 22.17
N GLU A 35 3.89 -7.85 21.63
CA GLU A 35 4.07 -9.13 20.95
C GLU A 35 3.61 -10.34 21.79
N LEU A 36 3.94 -10.36 23.09
CA LEU A 36 3.57 -11.45 24.01
C LEU A 36 2.06 -11.67 24.08
N TYR A 37 1.28 -10.59 24.18
CA TYR A 37 -0.17 -10.67 24.24
C TYR A 37 -0.76 -11.07 22.89
N ILE A 38 -0.29 -10.41 21.82
CA ILE A 38 -0.84 -10.59 20.47
C ILE A 38 -0.58 -12.01 19.96
N ASN A 39 0.60 -12.59 20.23
CA ASN A 39 0.94 -13.94 19.79
C ASN A 39 0.20 -15.05 20.55
N ASN A 40 -0.51 -14.72 21.64
CA ASN A 40 -1.42 -15.65 22.30
C ASN A 40 -2.76 -15.80 21.57
N ILE A 41 -3.10 -14.89 20.64
CA ILE A 41 -4.30 -14.99 19.82
C ILE A 41 -4.09 -16.11 18.78
N LYS A 42 -4.89 -17.17 18.88
CA LYS A 42 -4.83 -18.31 17.96
C LYS A 42 -5.81 -18.12 16.81
N LEU A 43 -5.32 -18.30 15.59
CA LEU A 43 -6.13 -18.44 14.40
C LEU A 43 -6.73 -19.85 14.32
N ASN A 44 -7.65 -20.05 13.38
CA ASN A 44 -8.22 -21.37 13.13
C ASN A 44 -7.14 -22.43 12.82
N GLU A 45 -7.53 -23.71 12.88
CA GLU A 45 -6.61 -24.86 12.88
C GLU A 45 -5.56 -24.85 11.75
N ASN A 46 -5.91 -24.32 10.58
CA ASN A 46 -5.01 -24.26 9.41
C ASN A 46 -3.89 -23.23 9.53
N TYR A 47 -3.96 -22.29 10.49
CA TYR A 47 -2.99 -21.19 10.63
C TYR A 47 -2.44 -21.04 12.04
N ASN A 48 -2.72 -21.98 12.95
CA ASN A 48 -2.36 -21.90 14.37
C ASN A 48 -0.84 -21.86 14.64
N TYR A 49 -0.02 -22.26 13.66
CA TYR A 49 1.43 -22.28 13.70
C TYR A 49 2.07 -20.91 13.42
N LEU A 50 1.31 -19.96 12.87
CA LEU A 50 1.79 -18.62 12.56
C LEU A 50 1.54 -17.67 13.74
N PRO A 51 2.57 -16.96 14.25
CA PRO A 51 2.37 -15.92 15.26
C PRO A 51 1.50 -14.79 14.69
N PHE A 52 0.40 -14.46 15.38
CA PHE A 52 -0.55 -13.47 14.89
C PHE A 52 0.08 -12.08 14.66
N GLY A 53 1.02 -11.68 15.53
CA GLY A 53 1.76 -10.43 15.38
C GLY A 53 2.58 -10.38 14.10
N ARG A 54 3.19 -11.50 13.67
CA ARG A 54 3.94 -11.58 12.41
C ARG A 54 3.04 -11.38 11.20
N ILE A 55 1.80 -11.86 11.24
CA ILE A 55 0.83 -11.67 10.15
C ILE A 55 0.47 -10.19 10.03
N ILE A 56 0.19 -9.53 11.16
CA ILE A 56 -0.15 -8.10 11.20
C ILE A 56 1.02 -7.27 10.68
N ILE A 57 2.23 -7.48 11.21
CA ILE A 57 3.42 -6.72 10.81
C ILE A 57 3.76 -7.00 9.35
N GLY A 58 3.73 -8.26 8.89
CA GLY A 58 4.02 -8.61 7.51
C GLY A 58 3.05 -7.94 6.52
N THR A 59 1.75 -8.02 6.80
CA THR A 59 0.70 -7.40 5.98
C THR A 59 0.78 -5.87 6.03
N GLY A 60 1.00 -5.31 7.21
CA GLY A 60 1.18 -3.86 7.41
C GLY A 60 2.39 -3.33 6.65
N SER A 61 3.53 -4.03 6.71
CA SER A 61 4.76 -3.70 5.99
C SER A 61 4.55 -3.72 4.47
N ALA A 62 3.89 -4.74 3.95
CA ALA A 62 3.56 -4.83 2.53
C ALA A 62 2.70 -3.64 2.08
N HIS A 63 1.66 -3.29 2.84
CA HIS A 63 0.80 -2.16 2.52
C HIS A 63 1.56 -0.82 2.63
N ILE A 64 2.44 -0.65 3.62
CA ILE A 64 3.32 0.52 3.72
C ILE A 64 4.17 0.66 2.46
N ILE A 65 4.74 -0.43 1.93
CA ILE A 65 5.55 -0.39 0.71
C ILE A 65 4.72 0.02 -0.52
N ILE A 66 3.49 -0.48 -0.65
CA ILE A 66 2.56 -0.06 -1.73
C ILE A 66 2.34 1.46 -1.65
N MET A 67 1.98 1.96 -0.48
CA MET A 67 1.67 3.37 -0.25
C MET A 67 2.90 4.26 -0.41
N LEU A 68 4.08 3.79 0.01
CA LEU A 68 5.34 4.48 -0.19
C LEU A 68 5.64 4.63 -1.68
N CYS A 69 5.48 3.56 -2.47
CA CYS A 69 5.69 3.65 -3.91
C CYS A 69 4.68 4.60 -4.56
N ALA A 70 3.40 4.55 -4.18
CA ALA A 70 2.39 5.50 -4.66
C ALA A 70 2.75 6.95 -4.29
N PHE A 71 3.25 7.19 -3.08
CA PHE A 71 3.71 8.51 -2.65
C PHE A 71 4.89 9.00 -3.50
N LEU A 72 5.87 8.13 -3.76
CA LEU A 72 7.03 8.46 -4.57
C LEU A 72 6.65 8.74 -6.02
N ASP A 73 5.71 7.98 -6.56
CA ASP A 73 5.21 8.15 -7.92
C ASP A 73 4.48 9.51 -8.02
N GLU A 74 3.50 9.79 -7.14
CA GLU A 74 2.81 11.10 -7.03
C GLU A 74 3.81 12.27 -6.86
N TYR A 75 4.77 12.13 -5.95
CA TYR A 75 5.77 13.16 -5.70
C TYR A 75 6.65 13.40 -6.94
N SER A 76 6.97 12.35 -7.70
CA SER A 76 7.85 12.45 -8.86
C SER A 76 7.16 12.91 -10.14
N SER A 77 5.88 12.56 -10.35
CA SER A 77 5.14 12.81 -11.58
C SER A 77 4.14 13.95 -11.47
N GLU A 78 3.53 14.14 -10.30
CA GLU A 78 2.49 15.14 -10.09
C GLU A 78 3.07 16.41 -9.46
N PHE A 79 3.89 16.28 -8.40
CA PHE A 79 4.49 17.42 -7.72
C PHE A 79 5.73 17.99 -8.45
N VAL A 80 5.53 18.48 -9.68
CA VAL A 80 6.59 19.01 -10.57
C VAL A 80 6.24 20.38 -11.15
N HIS A 81 7.26 21.22 -11.39
CA HIS A 81 7.04 22.59 -11.85
C HIS A 81 6.36 22.67 -13.22
N THR A 82 6.55 21.66 -14.08
CA THR A 82 5.97 21.61 -15.43
C THR A 82 4.45 21.51 -15.41
N LYS A 83 3.86 20.89 -14.37
CA LYS A 83 2.42 20.80 -14.18
C LYS A 83 1.82 22.04 -13.56
N TYR A 84 2.64 22.83 -12.84
CA TYR A 84 2.18 24.06 -12.17
C TYR A 84 3.17 25.21 -12.38
N PRO A 85 3.23 25.79 -13.60
CA PRO A 85 4.18 26.83 -13.94
C PRO A 85 4.16 28.04 -12.99
N GLN A 86 2.97 28.40 -12.49
CA GLN A 86 2.76 29.50 -11.54
C GLN A 86 3.42 29.27 -10.17
N TYR A 87 3.70 28.01 -9.81
CA TYR A 87 4.37 27.64 -8.56
C TYR A 87 5.79 27.10 -8.77
N SER A 88 6.30 27.15 -10.01
CA SER A 88 7.58 26.54 -10.43
C SER A 88 8.74 26.79 -9.47
N LYS A 89 9.05 28.07 -9.18
CA LYS A 89 10.16 28.44 -8.28
C LYS A 89 10.02 27.84 -6.87
N ARG A 90 8.80 27.79 -6.33
CA ARG A 90 8.50 27.24 -4.99
C ARG A 90 8.66 25.71 -5.00
N ILE A 91 8.10 25.04 -6.02
CA ILE A 91 8.22 23.59 -6.20
C ILE A 91 9.69 23.19 -6.35
N ASP A 92 10.44 23.87 -7.22
CA ASP A 92 11.85 23.55 -7.46
C ASP A 92 12.71 23.75 -6.21
N LYS A 93 12.44 24.81 -5.43
CA LYS A 93 13.11 25.04 -4.14
C LYS A 93 12.90 23.85 -3.19
N VAL A 94 11.66 23.42 -3.00
CA VAL A 94 11.31 22.28 -2.13
C VAL A 94 11.92 20.98 -2.64
N ARG A 95 11.78 20.69 -3.92
CA ARG A 95 12.34 19.47 -4.51
C ARG A 95 13.86 19.43 -4.38
N LYS A 96 14.53 20.57 -4.56
CA LYS A 96 15.98 20.69 -4.40
C LYS A 96 16.40 20.44 -2.96
N SER A 97 15.69 21.01 -1.97
CA SER A 97 16.01 20.80 -0.55
C SER A 97 15.75 19.36 -0.09
N LEU A 98 14.79 18.67 -0.72
CA LEU A 98 14.41 17.29 -0.37
C LEU A 98 15.22 16.21 -1.08
N LYS A 99 16.17 16.56 -1.95
CA LYS A 99 17.05 15.59 -2.63
C LYS A 99 17.72 14.59 -1.66
N PRO A 100 18.25 14.99 -0.48
CA PRO A 100 18.84 14.03 0.46
C PRO A 100 17.84 13.00 1.00
N VAL A 101 16.61 13.43 1.28
CA VAL A 101 15.53 12.56 1.77
C VAL A 101 15.16 11.53 0.70
N ILE A 102 14.92 11.99 -0.53
CA ILE A 102 14.60 11.11 -1.65
C ILE A 102 15.75 10.14 -1.94
N LYS A 103 17.00 10.60 -1.86
CA LYS A 103 18.19 9.74 -2.00
C LYS A 103 18.22 8.65 -0.93
N ARG A 104 17.89 8.98 0.33
CA ARG A 104 17.83 7.99 1.41
C ARG A 104 16.72 6.97 1.20
N ILE A 105 15.56 7.37 0.70
CA ILE A 105 14.46 6.44 0.38
C ILE A 105 14.85 5.54 -0.80
N ASN A 106 15.49 6.09 -1.82
CA ASN A 106 15.92 5.32 -2.99
C ASN A 106 17.07 4.34 -2.71
N SER A 107 17.67 4.32 -1.51
CA SER A 107 18.65 3.29 -1.15
C SER A 107 18.04 1.91 -0.95
N TRP A 108 16.71 1.84 -0.74
CA TRP A 108 15.91 0.62 -0.86
C TRP A 108 15.54 0.39 -2.33
N SER A 109 16.52 -0.07 -3.10
CA SER A 109 16.42 -0.22 -4.57
C SER A 109 15.36 -1.23 -5.01
N GLY A 110 14.90 -2.12 -4.12
CA GLY A 110 13.92 -3.16 -4.42
C GLY A 110 12.45 -2.74 -4.31
N LEU A 111 12.14 -1.50 -3.87
CA LEU A 111 10.76 -1.08 -3.56
C LEU A 111 9.76 -1.33 -4.70
N ARG A 112 10.06 -0.83 -5.90
CA ARG A 112 9.15 -0.94 -7.05
C ARG A 112 9.06 -2.37 -7.57
N ASP A 113 10.18 -3.08 -7.63
CA ASP A 113 10.20 -4.47 -8.09
C ASP A 113 9.45 -5.37 -7.10
N TYR A 114 9.61 -5.18 -5.79
CA TYR A 114 8.86 -5.92 -4.77
C TYR A 114 7.35 -5.62 -4.83
N ARG A 115 6.96 -4.34 -4.90
CA ARG A 115 5.54 -3.96 -5.09
C ARG A 115 4.97 -4.65 -6.32
N ASN A 116 5.64 -4.51 -7.46
CA ASN A 116 5.13 -5.02 -8.72
C ASN A 116 5.08 -6.55 -8.71
N GLN A 117 6.19 -7.23 -8.43
CA GLN A 117 6.32 -8.68 -8.63
C GLN A 117 5.67 -9.51 -7.52
N VAL A 118 5.66 -8.99 -6.29
CA VAL A 118 5.19 -9.73 -5.10
C VAL A 118 3.82 -9.26 -4.63
N LEU A 119 3.60 -7.95 -4.58
CA LEU A 119 2.38 -7.40 -3.94
C LEU A 119 1.23 -7.14 -4.91
N ALA A 120 1.52 -6.84 -6.18
CA ALA A 120 0.53 -6.41 -7.17
C ALA A 120 0.33 -7.42 -8.31
N HIS A 121 1.39 -8.09 -8.75
CA HIS A 121 1.33 -9.12 -9.77
C HIS A 121 1.51 -10.49 -9.12
N ASN A 122 0.90 -11.52 -9.74
CA ASN A 122 0.65 -12.87 -9.20
C ASN A 122 1.90 -13.70 -8.89
N LEU A 123 2.85 -13.16 -8.11
CA LEU A 123 4.12 -13.77 -7.73
C LEU A 123 4.94 -14.18 -8.96
N ARG A 124 5.00 -13.28 -9.95
CA ARG A 124 5.74 -13.49 -11.21
C ARG A 124 6.81 -12.44 -11.38
N ILE A 125 8.01 -12.87 -11.75
CA ILE A 125 9.12 -11.98 -12.09
C ILE A 125 8.98 -11.46 -13.53
N LYS A 126 9.86 -10.55 -13.96
CA LYS A 126 9.74 -9.80 -15.23
C LYS A 126 9.63 -10.67 -16.50
N ASN A 127 10.16 -11.89 -16.49
CA ASN A 127 10.05 -12.84 -17.62
C ASN A 127 8.73 -13.67 -17.61
N GLY A 128 7.82 -13.42 -16.66
CA GLY A 128 6.57 -14.16 -16.48
C GLY A 128 6.71 -15.45 -15.68
N GLU A 129 7.92 -15.82 -15.27
CA GLU A 129 8.18 -17.00 -14.45
C GLU A 129 7.62 -16.84 -13.03
N SER A 130 7.04 -17.91 -12.51
CA SER A 130 6.51 -17.96 -11.15
C SER A 130 7.65 -17.98 -10.14
N LEU A 131 7.58 -17.15 -9.11
CA LEU A 131 8.51 -17.17 -7.97
C LEU A 131 8.56 -18.55 -7.30
N PHE A 132 7.50 -19.37 -7.39
CA PHE A 132 7.48 -20.73 -6.86
C PHE A 132 8.33 -21.73 -7.67
N LEU A 133 8.66 -21.42 -8.92
CA LEU A 133 9.47 -22.28 -9.80
C LEU A 133 10.95 -21.91 -9.76
N ILE A 134 11.28 -20.73 -9.26
CA ILE A 134 12.66 -20.28 -9.14
C ILE A 134 13.31 -21.03 -7.97
N GLY A 135 14.16 -22.03 -8.28
CA GLY A 135 14.90 -22.81 -7.28
C GLY A 135 16.00 -22.04 -6.53
N LYS A 136 16.02 -20.69 -6.61
CA LYS A 136 16.99 -19.81 -5.96
C LYS A 136 16.26 -18.72 -5.20
N GLU A 137 16.79 -18.35 -4.03
CA GLU A 137 16.27 -17.24 -3.23
C GLU A 137 16.30 -15.93 -4.04
N HIS A 138 15.15 -15.25 -4.09
CA HIS A 138 15.03 -13.95 -4.74
C HIS A 138 14.96 -12.86 -3.66
N SER A 139 15.99 -12.02 -3.57
CA SER A 139 16.10 -11.00 -2.54
C SER A 139 15.67 -9.62 -3.04
N TYR A 140 14.90 -8.91 -2.21
CA TYR A 140 14.50 -7.54 -2.46
C TYR A 140 15.06 -6.64 -1.37
N LYS A 141 15.76 -5.57 -1.75
CA LYS A 141 16.22 -4.56 -0.81
C LYS A 141 15.09 -3.58 -0.49
N VAL A 142 14.25 -3.95 0.47
CA VAL A 142 13.08 -3.21 0.95
C VAL A 142 13.13 -3.04 2.47
N PRO A 143 12.44 -2.04 3.04
CA PRO A 143 12.29 -1.93 4.49
C PRO A 143 11.54 -3.15 5.04
N THR A 144 12.12 -3.84 6.01
CA THR A 144 11.52 -5.06 6.59
C THR A 144 11.39 -5.00 8.10
N THR A 145 12.13 -4.08 8.76
CA THR A 145 12.10 -3.92 10.21
C THR A 145 11.22 -2.74 10.63
N ILE A 146 10.65 -2.78 11.85
CA ILE A 146 9.87 -1.66 12.40
C ILE A 146 10.68 -0.36 12.44
N ASN A 147 11.99 -0.44 12.73
CA ASN A 147 12.89 0.70 12.70
C ASN A 147 13.03 1.31 11.29
N GLU A 148 13.13 0.50 10.24
CA GLU A 148 13.15 1.00 8.86
C GLU A 148 11.82 1.61 8.44
N LEU A 149 10.69 1.00 8.83
CA LEU A 149 9.36 1.55 8.58
C LEU A 149 9.13 2.87 9.31
N THR A 150 9.61 2.98 10.55
CA THR A 150 9.61 4.22 11.34
C THR A 150 10.47 5.28 10.65
N LEU A 151 11.68 4.94 10.22
CA LEU A 151 12.55 5.85 9.47
C LEU A 151 11.86 6.37 8.20
N ILE A 152 11.14 5.53 7.47
CA ILE A 152 10.38 5.96 6.29
C ILE A 152 9.30 6.98 6.67
N SER A 153 8.51 6.71 7.71
CA SER A 153 7.50 7.64 8.22
C SER A 153 8.11 9.01 8.55
N GLU A 154 9.27 9.04 9.20
CA GLU A 154 9.96 10.29 9.55
C GLU A 154 10.51 11.01 8.32
N LEU A 155 11.13 10.29 7.37
CA LEU A 155 11.62 10.86 6.11
C LEU A 155 10.48 11.50 5.32
N LEU A 156 9.32 10.86 5.23
CA LEU A 156 8.15 11.43 4.56
C LEU A 156 7.55 12.61 5.35
N SER A 157 7.64 12.60 6.69
CA SER A 157 7.23 13.75 7.52
C SER A 157 8.10 14.98 7.24
N ILE A 158 9.40 14.82 6.95
CA ILE A 158 10.27 15.92 6.50
C ILE A 158 9.81 16.51 5.16
N ILE A 159 9.38 15.65 4.22
CA ILE A 159 8.80 16.08 2.94
C ILE A 159 7.53 16.91 3.19
N TYR A 160 6.62 16.39 4.01
CA TYR A 160 5.39 17.06 4.41
C TYR A 160 5.66 18.45 5.00
N LEU A 161 6.57 18.55 5.98
CA LEU A 161 6.89 19.82 6.63
C LEU A 161 7.48 20.82 5.64
N SER A 162 8.37 20.35 4.75
CA SER A 162 8.99 21.21 3.74
C SER A 162 7.99 21.76 2.73
N ILE A 163 7.01 20.93 2.31
CA ILE A 163 5.90 21.35 1.47
C ILE A 163 5.01 22.31 2.25
N GLY A 164 4.62 21.99 3.49
CA GLY A 164 3.73 22.80 4.31
C GLY A 164 4.28 24.19 4.63
N ILE A 165 5.58 24.30 4.93
CA ILE A 165 6.26 25.60 5.13
C ILE A 165 6.26 26.41 3.83
N THR A 166 6.43 25.74 2.68
CA THR A 166 6.47 26.42 1.39
C THR A 166 5.10 26.81 0.89
N PHE A 167 4.07 26.04 1.22
CA PHE A 167 2.67 26.20 0.81
C PHE A 167 1.73 26.23 2.03
N PRO A 168 1.87 27.23 2.92
CA PRO A 168 1.05 27.31 4.14
C PRO A 168 -0.45 27.45 3.84
N GLU A 169 -0.81 28.03 2.71
CA GLU A 169 -2.19 28.19 2.24
C GLU A 169 -2.91 26.86 2.00
N ILE A 170 -2.16 25.76 1.85
CA ILE A 170 -2.69 24.42 1.55
C ILE A 170 -2.95 23.64 2.84
N LEU A 171 -2.22 23.92 3.92
CA LEU A 171 -2.36 23.23 5.20
C LEU A 171 -3.76 23.40 5.82
N SER A 172 -4.35 24.59 5.70
CA SER A 172 -5.70 24.87 6.24
C SER A 172 -6.81 24.08 5.54
N VAL A 173 -6.60 23.68 4.28
CA VAL A 173 -7.62 23.01 3.46
C VAL A 173 -7.47 21.48 3.48
N VAL A 174 -6.26 20.95 3.74
CA VAL A 174 -6.07 19.49 3.87
C VAL A 174 -6.78 18.92 5.11
N PHE A 175 -6.85 19.68 6.22
CA PHE A 175 -7.60 19.24 7.42
C PHE A 175 -9.12 19.40 7.29
N SER A 176 -9.61 20.18 6.33
CA SER A 176 -11.05 20.49 6.18
C SER A 176 -11.74 19.72 5.05
N THR A 177 -11.00 18.98 4.22
CA THR A 177 -11.57 18.32 3.05
C THR A 177 -11.75 16.81 3.28
N GLY A 178 -12.95 16.34 2.96
CA GLY A 178 -13.44 14.98 3.11
C GLY A 178 -12.48 13.85 2.73
N THR A 179 -12.69 12.68 3.34
CA THR A 179 -11.88 11.48 3.16
C THR A 179 -12.08 10.87 1.76
N VAL A 180 -11.10 10.14 1.23
CA VAL A 180 -11.23 9.39 -0.05
C VAL A 180 -12.46 8.47 -0.04
N LYS A 181 -12.86 7.99 1.15
CA LYS A 181 -14.07 7.19 1.36
C LYS A 181 -15.36 7.90 0.94
N GLU A 182 -15.43 9.23 1.04
CA GLU A 182 -16.58 10.00 0.57
C GLU A 182 -16.63 10.14 -0.95
N LYS A 183 -15.48 9.95 -1.63
CA LYS A 183 -15.38 9.92 -3.09
C LYS A 183 -15.60 8.52 -3.68
N ILE A 184 -15.73 7.48 -2.84
CA ILE A 184 -15.93 6.09 -3.26
C ILE A 184 -17.25 5.57 -2.68
N LYS A 185 -18.22 5.29 -3.54
CA LYS A 185 -19.45 4.63 -3.15
C LYS A 185 -19.27 3.11 -3.28
N PHE A 186 -19.28 2.41 -2.16
CA PHE A 186 -19.41 0.95 -2.16
C PHE A 186 -20.89 0.60 -2.20
N GLU A 187 -21.31 -0.06 -3.27
CA GLU A 187 -22.66 -0.63 -3.35
C GLU A 187 -22.69 -1.87 -2.47
N LYS A 188 -23.52 -1.85 -1.43
CA LYS A 188 -23.78 -3.06 -0.65
C LYS A 188 -24.72 -3.94 -1.47
N SER A 189 -24.45 -5.24 -1.48
CA SER A 189 -25.46 -6.20 -1.92
C SER A 189 -26.74 -5.98 -1.11
N GLU A 190 -27.87 -5.76 -1.80
CA GLU A 190 -29.17 -5.50 -1.17
C GLU A 190 -29.72 -6.74 -0.46
N VAL A 191 -29.17 -7.92 -0.76
CA VAL A 191 -29.56 -9.20 -0.18
C VAL A 191 -28.49 -9.67 0.81
N ALA A 192 -28.92 -10.03 2.02
CA ALA A 192 -28.08 -10.70 3.00
C ALA A 192 -27.61 -12.05 2.43
N ILE A 193 -26.30 -12.24 2.33
CA ILE A 193 -25.70 -13.45 1.78
C ILE A 193 -25.71 -14.54 2.86
N ASP A 194 -26.42 -15.64 2.60
CA ASP A 194 -26.28 -16.89 3.35
C ASP A 194 -25.10 -17.68 2.78
N VAL A 195 -23.95 -17.51 3.43
CA VAL A 195 -22.67 -18.08 3.00
C VAL A 195 -22.74 -19.62 2.93
N GLU A 196 -23.42 -20.27 3.87
CA GLU A 196 -23.47 -21.74 3.91
C GLU A 196 -24.32 -22.31 2.78
N LYS A 197 -25.47 -21.68 2.52
CA LYS A 197 -26.35 -22.06 1.42
C LYS A 197 -25.66 -21.85 0.08
N GLU A 198 -25.05 -20.69 -0.14
CA GLU A 198 -24.40 -20.35 -1.41
C GLU A 198 -23.22 -21.29 -1.71
N ILE A 199 -22.36 -21.57 -0.72
CA ILE A 199 -21.27 -22.53 -0.86
C ILE A 199 -21.80 -23.94 -1.19
N ARG A 200 -22.90 -24.37 -0.57
CA ARG A 200 -23.51 -25.68 -0.84
C ARG A 200 -24.05 -25.78 -2.27
N GLU A 201 -24.72 -24.73 -2.74
CA GLU A 201 -25.26 -24.65 -4.09
C GLU A 201 -24.14 -24.67 -5.14
N ILE A 202 -23.10 -23.84 -4.95
CA ILE A 202 -21.94 -23.80 -5.84
C ILE A 202 -21.22 -25.15 -5.85
N ARG A 203 -20.97 -25.77 -4.70
CA ARG A 203 -20.36 -27.11 -4.63
C ARG A 203 -21.16 -28.16 -5.38
N THR A 204 -22.48 -28.11 -5.27
CA THR A 204 -23.38 -29.03 -5.99
C THR A 204 -23.24 -28.85 -7.50
N GLN A 205 -23.18 -27.60 -7.98
CA GLN A 205 -22.98 -27.28 -9.40
C GLN A 205 -21.61 -27.76 -9.90
N VAL A 206 -20.53 -27.47 -9.18
CA VAL A 206 -19.17 -27.91 -9.53
C VAL A 206 -19.09 -29.44 -9.60
N ASN A 207 -19.63 -30.14 -8.60
CA ASN A 207 -19.62 -31.61 -8.57
C ASN A 207 -20.41 -32.23 -9.73
N LYS A 208 -21.50 -31.60 -10.16
CA LYS A 208 -22.28 -32.05 -11.33
C LYS A 208 -21.45 -31.92 -12.61
N ILE A 209 -20.73 -30.81 -12.79
CA ILE A 209 -19.88 -30.56 -13.96
C ILE A 209 -18.73 -31.57 -14.00
N LEU A 210 -18.00 -31.74 -12.90
CA LEU A 210 -16.88 -32.68 -12.83
C LEU A 210 -17.30 -34.11 -13.23
N ARG A 211 -18.42 -34.59 -12.68
CA ARG A 211 -18.95 -35.93 -13.01
C ARG A 211 -19.38 -36.09 -14.48
N SER A 212 -19.78 -35.00 -15.14
CA SER A 212 -20.13 -35.04 -16.57
C SER A 212 -18.93 -35.03 -17.51
N CYS A 213 -17.78 -34.53 -17.05
CA CYS A 213 -16.51 -34.59 -17.78
C CYS A 213 -15.86 -35.97 -17.70
N ASP A 214 -15.99 -36.65 -16.55
CA ASP A 214 -15.47 -38.00 -16.36
C ASP A 214 -16.24 -39.06 -17.17
N SER A 215 -17.47 -38.78 -17.61
CA SER A 215 -18.30 -39.69 -18.42
C SER A 215 -18.16 -39.49 -19.95
N SER A 216 -17.23 -38.65 -20.40
CA SER A 216 -17.01 -38.31 -21.82
C SER A 216 -15.69 -38.80 -22.41
N ASP A 217 -14.92 -39.63 -21.69
CA ASP A 217 -13.81 -40.41 -22.26
C ASP A 217 -14.28 -41.83 -22.59
N PRO A 218 -14.73 -42.12 -23.83
CA PRO A 218 -14.88 -43.49 -24.29
C PRO A 218 -13.51 -44.06 -24.64
N ASN A 219 -13.14 -45.16 -23.96
CA ASN A 219 -12.17 -46.13 -24.46
C ASN A 219 -12.53 -46.60 -25.88
#